data_AF-A0A1H6Z228-F1
#
_entry.id   AF-A0A1H6Z228-F1
#
_cell.length_a   1.000
_cell.length_b   1.000
_cell.length_c   1.000
_cell.angle_alpha   90.00
_cell.angle_beta   90.00
_cell.angle_gamma   90.00
#
_symmetry.space_group_name_H-M   'P 1'
#
loop_
_entity.id
_entity.type
_entity.pdbx_description
1 polymer ?
#
loop_
_entity_poly.entity_id
_entity_poly.type
_entity_poly.pdbx_seq_one_letter_code
_entity_poly.pdbx_strand_id
1 'polypeptide(L)'
;MKTRTLRLLTLLLLFTFFLYECKDKEADSLEPANTELSNQLDKLEMAPTTLEETPDIKLVPGKVEPSAKTVELNNSLSTVTQGNVPASVSKAAEEVSTSLTDAEVKALNQITPAQATKTVVNSDQVRSILNKATGDVKLQAYLSLLTAAKVDGLPDGGRTSGVTEGTASNNAAVEAGNTDDCIARANEKFEKTRERLDDSKAKDLDRINDAYNKDLERIQRNLEKCTGENSAAHFEALRQVGIKIANDALAALEKAKPFLRPGQYEYLKALINVQLLDYLAKVNELEAAKIGTCTEIAAIAKARAEETKNSNTARVEANYNEAIVKAIELRDKMIQNCHNQGSGK
;
A
#
# COMPACT_ATOMS: atom_id res chain seq x y z
N MET A 1 -28.46 39.19 93.67
CA MET A 1 -28.48 39.80 92.32
C MET A 1 -27.12 39.88 91.61
N LYS A 2 -25.95 39.66 92.26
CA LYS A 2 -24.63 39.73 91.59
C LYS A 2 -24.17 38.46 90.84
N THR A 3 -24.77 37.30 91.09
CA THR A 3 -24.33 36.01 90.50
C THR A 3 -25.02 35.66 89.17
N ARG A 4 -26.20 36.24 88.88
CA ARG A 4 -26.92 36.01 87.62
C ARG A 4 -26.35 36.83 86.47
N THR A 5 -25.93 38.08 86.73
CA THR A 5 -25.27 38.95 85.76
C THR A 5 -23.88 38.43 85.37
N LEU A 6 -23.13 37.85 86.33
CA LEU A 6 -21.81 37.28 86.04
C LEU A 6 -21.93 36.06 85.10
N ARG A 7 -22.89 35.15 85.35
CA ARG A 7 -23.15 33.98 84.50
C ARG A 7 -23.62 34.34 83.10
N LEU A 8 -24.44 35.40 82.96
CA LEU A 8 -24.87 35.88 81.66
C LEU A 8 -23.71 36.47 80.86
N LEU A 9 -22.80 37.20 81.53
CA LEU A 9 -21.59 37.75 80.91
C LEU A 9 -20.61 36.66 80.48
N THR A 10 -20.48 35.57 81.25
CA THR A 10 -19.62 34.43 80.86
C THR A 10 -20.20 33.66 79.67
N LEU A 11 -21.52 33.49 79.61
CA LEU A 11 -22.22 32.89 78.47
C LEU A 11 -22.12 33.76 77.21
N LEU A 12 -22.23 35.08 77.34
CA LEU A 12 -22.08 36.01 76.21
C LEU A 12 -20.63 36.02 75.68
N LEU A 13 -19.63 35.92 76.56
CA LEU A 13 -18.21 35.83 76.16
C LEU A 13 -17.87 34.50 75.48
N LEU A 14 -18.47 33.39 75.92
CA LEU A 14 -18.34 32.08 75.26
C LEU A 14 -19.03 32.09 73.89
N PHE A 15 -20.21 32.71 73.78
CA PHE A 15 -20.92 32.82 72.50
C PHE A 15 -20.19 33.72 71.50
N THR A 16 -19.58 34.82 71.94
CA THR A 16 -18.75 35.66 71.07
C THR A 16 -17.44 34.98 70.70
N PHE A 17 -16.85 34.12 71.55
CA PHE A 17 -15.70 33.30 71.16
C PHE A 17 -16.05 32.23 70.12
N PHE A 18 -17.20 31.56 70.25
CA PHE A 18 -17.69 30.62 69.23
C PHE A 18 -18.05 31.32 67.90
N LEU A 19 -18.59 32.53 67.95
CA LEU A 19 -18.87 33.34 66.75
C LEU A 19 -17.60 33.94 66.13
N TYR A 20 -16.57 34.24 66.93
CA TYR A 20 -15.27 34.72 66.45
C TYR A 20 -14.42 33.60 65.85
N GLU A 21 -14.53 32.35 66.32
CA GLU A 21 -13.94 31.18 65.63
C GLU A 21 -14.69 30.77 64.35
N CYS A 22 -15.93 31.23 64.16
CA CYS A 22 -16.67 31.09 62.89
C CYS A 22 -16.39 32.23 61.89
N LYS A 23 -15.60 33.24 62.29
CA LYS A 23 -15.22 34.37 61.46
C LYS A 23 -13.70 34.32 61.24
N ASP A 24 -13.33 33.95 60.02
CA ASP A 24 -11.96 34.06 59.50
C ASP A 24 -10.90 33.16 60.13
N LYS A 25 -11.24 31.89 60.45
CA LYS A 25 -10.30 30.85 60.05
C LYS A 25 -10.45 30.76 58.54
N GLU A 26 -9.36 31.02 57.84
CA GLU A 26 -9.15 30.63 56.45
C GLU A 26 -9.60 29.17 56.30
N ALA A 27 -10.89 28.96 56.09
CA ALA A 27 -11.28 27.95 55.15
C ALA A 27 -10.60 28.45 53.90
N ASP A 28 -9.43 27.88 53.58
CA ASP A 28 -8.90 27.90 52.23
C ASP A 28 -10.14 27.71 51.38
N SER A 29 -10.60 28.80 50.76
CA SER A 29 -11.52 28.70 49.64
C SER A 29 -10.78 27.69 48.78
N LEU A 30 -11.32 26.47 48.66
CA LEU A 30 -10.67 25.40 47.93
C LEU A 30 -10.69 25.90 46.49
N GLU A 31 -9.69 26.73 46.18
CA GLU A 31 -9.60 27.44 44.94
C GLU A 31 -9.63 26.32 43.90
N PRO A 32 -10.51 26.41 42.87
CA PRO A 32 -10.63 25.37 41.86
C PRO A 32 -9.27 24.94 41.31
N ALA A 33 -8.29 25.85 41.35
CA ALA A 33 -6.89 25.71 41.04
C ALA A 33 -6.19 24.44 41.56
N ASN A 34 -6.54 23.95 42.76
CA ASN A 34 -5.84 22.82 43.42
C ASN A 34 -6.78 21.64 43.74
N THR A 35 -7.87 21.51 43.00
CA THR A 35 -8.81 20.39 43.16
C THR A 35 -8.39 19.19 42.32
N GLU A 36 -8.83 18.00 42.72
CA GLU A 36 -8.65 16.77 41.94
C GLU A 36 -9.22 16.89 40.52
N LEU A 37 -10.31 17.64 40.33
CA LEU A 37 -10.88 17.94 39.01
C LEU A 37 -9.97 18.83 38.16
N SER A 38 -9.34 19.84 38.78
CA SER A 38 -8.33 20.67 38.10
C SER A 38 -7.14 19.83 37.67
N ASN A 39 -6.64 18.94 38.54
CA ASN A 39 -5.56 18.03 38.18
C ASN A 39 -5.95 17.07 37.04
N GLN A 40 -7.21 16.60 37.00
CA GLN A 40 -7.71 15.76 35.92
C GLN A 40 -7.81 16.53 34.60
N LEU A 41 -8.20 17.80 34.62
CA LEU A 41 -8.24 18.66 33.45
C LEU A 41 -6.82 19.00 32.95
N ASP A 42 -5.91 19.36 33.87
CA ASP A 42 -4.50 19.64 33.57
C ASP A 42 -3.76 18.40 33.02
N LYS A 43 -4.15 17.19 33.40
CA LYS A 43 -3.57 15.93 32.91
C LYS A 43 -4.34 15.30 31.75
N LEU A 44 -5.43 15.91 31.30
CA LEU A 44 -6.19 15.38 30.17
C LEU A 44 -5.35 15.47 28.89
N GLU A 45 -5.23 14.34 28.21
CA GLU A 45 -4.52 14.17 26.95
C GLU A 45 -5.42 13.47 25.94
N MET A 46 -5.13 13.64 24.65
CA MET A 46 -5.74 12.82 23.62
C MET A 46 -5.29 11.36 23.77
N ALA A 47 -6.17 10.41 23.44
CA ALA A 47 -5.77 9.02 23.34
C ALA A 47 -4.65 8.87 22.29
N PRO A 48 -3.64 8.00 22.52
CA PRO A 48 -2.55 7.82 21.57
C PRO A 48 -3.07 7.27 20.25
N THR A 49 -2.77 7.97 19.15
CA THR A 49 -3.09 7.52 17.81
C THR A 49 -1.94 6.68 17.24
N THR A 50 -2.12 5.37 17.13
CA THR A 50 -1.26 4.54 16.27
C THR A 50 -1.67 4.80 14.82
N LEU A 51 -0.74 5.17 13.94
CA LEU A 51 -1.03 5.39 12.52
C LEU A 51 -1.09 4.06 11.77
N GLU A 52 -2.08 3.91 10.90
CA GLU A 52 -2.08 2.83 9.91
C GLU A 52 -1.01 3.13 8.85
N GLU A 53 -0.27 2.10 8.48
CA GLU A 53 0.73 2.18 7.42
C GLU A 53 0.08 1.85 6.07
N THR A 54 0.42 2.63 5.04
CA THR A 54 0.03 2.29 3.67
C THR A 54 0.74 0.99 3.27
N PRO A 55 0.01 -0.04 2.78
CA PRO A 55 0.63 -1.28 2.32
C PRO A 55 1.71 -1.01 1.27
N ASP A 56 2.82 -1.77 1.35
CA ASP A 56 3.89 -1.65 0.36
C ASP A 56 3.44 -2.29 -0.96
N ILE A 57 2.95 -1.46 -1.88
CA ILE A 57 2.51 -1.87 -3.20
C ILE A 57 3.75 -1.95 -4.10
N LYS A 58 4.20 -3.19 -4.36
CA LYS A 58 5.35 -3.47 -5.22
C LYS A 58 4.89 -3.90 -6.60
N LEU A 59 5.60 -3.40 -7.60
CA LEU A 59 5.49 -3.95 -8.93
C LEU A 59 6.47 -5.11 -9.11
N VAL A 60 5.94 -6.24 -9.55
CA VAL A 60 6.73 -7.34 -10.11
C VAL A 60 6.73 -7.16 -11.63
N PRO A 61 7.89 -6.85 -12.25
CA PRO A 61 7.95 -6.66 -13.69
C PRO A 61 7.57 -7.96 -14.42
N GLY A 62 6.91 -7.79 -15.58
CA GLY A 62 6.64 -8.91 -16.46
C GLY A 62 7.95 -9.47 -17.04
N LYS A 63 7.92 -10.72 -17.48
CA LYS A 63 9.09 -11.40 -18.03
C LYS A 63 8.71 -12.37 -19.14
N VAL A 64 9.63 -12.56 -20.09
CA VAL A 64 9.54 -13.60 -21.12
C VAL A 64 10.65 -14.61 -20.88
N GLU A 65 10.28 -15.88 -20.77
CA GLU A 65 11.22 -16.98 -20.50
C GLU A 65 11.00 -18.14 -21.48
N PRO A 66 12.04 -18.88 -21.88
CA PRO A 66 11.86 -20.14 -22.58
C PRO A 66 11.08 -21.14 -21.72
N SER A 67 10.27 -22.00 -22.32
CA SER A 67 9.66 -23.11 -21.60
C SER A 67 10.68 -24.17 -21.19
N ALA A 68 10.30 -24.99 -20.21
CA ALA A 68 11.09 -26.12 -19.75
C ALA A 68 11.41 -27.11 -20.89
N LYS A 69 10.47 -27.41 -21.79
CA LYS A 69 10.73 -28.30 -22.94
C LYS A 69 11.72 -27.69 -23.93
N THR A 70 11.71 -26.37 -24.12
CA THR A 70 12.69 -25.69 -24.98
C THR A 70 14.08 -25.77 -24.39
N VAL A 71 14.22 -25.55 -23.08
CA VAL A 71 15.50 -25.73 -22.37
C VAL A 71 15.97 -27.18 -22.45
N GLU A 72 15.08 -28.15 -22.21
CA GLU A 72 15.38 -29.58 -22.32
C GLU A 72 15.86 -29.97 -23.72
N LEU A 73 15.16 -29.53 -24.77
CA LEU A 73 15.51 -29.81 -26.15
C LEU A 73 16.89 -29.25 -26.50
N ASN A 74 17.13 -27.97 -26.17
CA ASN A 74 18.40 -27.30 -26.49
C ASN A 74 19.59 -27.97 -25.79
N ASN A 75 19.41 -28.38 -24.53
CA ASN A 75 20.41 -29.16 -23.80
C ASN A 75 20.63 -30.53 -24.45
N SER A 76 19.55 -31.20 -24.85
CA SER A 76 19.60 -32.54 -25.44
C SER A 76 20.30 -32.56 -26.80
N LEU A 77 20.11 -31.52 -27.64
CA LEU A 77 20.78 -31.40 -28.94
C LEU A 77 22.31 -31.46 -28.83
N SER A 78 22.87 -30.89 -27.76
CA SER A 78 24.32 -30.90 -27.52
C SER A 78 24.89 -32.28 -27.14
N THR A 79 24.03 -33.26 -26.87
CA THR A 79 24.42 -34.63 -26.46
C THR A 79 24.21 -35.67 -27.56
N VAL A 80 23.70 -35.27 -28.72
CA VAL A 80 23.45 -36.15 -29.86
C VAL A 80 24.77 -36.67 -30.43
N THR A 81 24.87 -37.98 -30.58
CA THR A 81 26.02 -38.68 -31.20
C THR A 81 25.51 -39.86 -32.02
N GLN A 82 26.40 -40.53 -32.76
CA GLN A 82 26.06 -41.71 -33.58
C GLN A 82 25.41 -42.85 -32.76
N GLY A 83 25.83 -43.04 -31.50
CA GLY A 83 25.32 -44.09 -30.63
C GLY A 83 24.18 -43.65 -29.71
N ASN A 84 23.85 -42.36 -29.67
CA ASN A 84 22.88 -41.82 -28.73
C ASN A 84 22.14 -40.62 -29.32
N VAL A 85 20.84 -40.81 -29.60
CA VAL A 85 19.92 -39.72 -29.92
C VAL A 85 18.90 -39.66 -28.78
N PRO A 86 18.92 -38.61 -27.93
CA PRO A 86 17.99 -38.49 -26.82
C PRO A 86 16.53 -38.56 -27.26
N ALA A 87 15.67 -39.16 -26.43
CA ALA A 87 14.25 -39.29 -26.72
C ALA A 87 13.55 -37.94 -26.88
N SER A 88 13.97 -36.92 -26.13
CA SER A 88 13.50 -35.53 -26.25
C SER A 88 13.69 -34.95 -27.66
N VAL A 89 14.82 -35.24 -28.31
CA VAL A 89 15.13 -34.79 -29.68
C VAL A 89 14.24 -35.51 -30.70
N SER A 90 14.10 -36.83 -30.57
CA SER A 90 13.25 -37.62 -31.48
C SER A 90 11.78 -37.25 -31.36
N LYS A 91 11.30 -37.07 -30.12
CA LYS A 91 9.92 -36.69 -29.82
C LYS A 91 9.61 -35.27 -30.32
N ALA A 92 10.51 -34.31 -30.14
CA ALA A 92 10.32 -32.96 -30.66
C ALA A 92 10.17 -32.94 -32.19
N ALA A 93 11.00 -33.70 -32.92
CA ALA A 93 10.90 -33.81 -34.37
C ALA A 93 9.58 -34.45 -34.82
N GLU A 94 9.13 -35.50 -34.11
CA GLU A 94 7.85 -36.16 -34.38
C GLU A 94 6.67 -35.21 -34.13
N GLU A 95 6.67 -34.51 -33.00
CA GLU A 95 5.61 -33.56 -32.63
C GLU A 95 5.46 -32.49 -33.73
N VAL A 96 6.57 -31.92 -34.23
CA VAL A 96 6.55 -30.98 -35.37
C VAL A 96 6.02 -31.62 -36.65
N SER A 97 6.50 -32.82 -37.01
CA SER A 97 6.08 -33.48 -38.26
C SER A 97 4.57 -33.77 -38.31
N THR A 98 3.92 -33.91 -37.15
CA THR A 98 2.47 -34.12 -37.06
C THR A 98 1.67 -32.83 -36.91
N SER A 99 2.30 -31.74 -36.47
CA SER A 99 1.62 -30.48 -36.14
C SER A 99 1.75 -29.44 -37.24
N LEU A 100 2.84 -29.46 -38.02
CA LEU A 100 3.11 -28.52 -39.10
C LEU A 100 3.12 -29.22 -40.46
N THR A 101 2.69 -28.50 -41.49
CA THR A 101 2.78 -28.92 -42.89
C THR A 101 4.19 -28.66 -43.43
N ASP A 102 4.58 -29.38 -44.49
CA ASP A 102 5.89 -29.19 -45.14
C ASP A 102 6.10 -27.75 -45.63
N ALA A 103 5.04 -27.09 -46.09
CA ALA A 103 5.09 -25.69 -46.51
C ALA A 103 5.40 -24.74 -45.35
N GLU A 104 4.81 -24.97 -44.17
CA GLU A 104 5.08 -24.20 -42.96
C GLU A 104 6.50 -24.47 -42.43
N VAL A 105 6.93 -25.73 -42.41
CA VAL A 105 8.32 -26.13 -42.04
C VAL A 105 9.32 -25.43 -42.96
N LYS A 106 9.09 -25.45 -44.28
CA LYS A 106 9.96 -24.78 -45.24
C LYS A 106 10.00 -23.27 -45.03
N ALA A 107 8.85 -22.63 -44.80
CA ALA A 107 8.77 -21.20 -44.53
C ALA A 107 9.53 -20.82 -43.26
N LEU A 108 9.38 -21.60 -42.19
CA LEU A 108 10.13 -21.40 -40.95
C LEU A 108 11.64 -21.57 -41.17
N ASN A 109 12.07 -22.59 -41.92
CA ASN A 109 13.48 -22.87 -42.14
C ASN A 109 14.21 -21.84 -43.02
N GLN A 110 13.47 -20.97 -43.71
CA GLN A 110 14.00 -19.82 -44.43
C GLN A 110 14.31 -18.63 -43.53
N ILE A 111 13.76 -18.59 -42.32
CA ILE A 111 14.00 -17.52 -41.34
C ILE A 111 15.29 -17.82 -40.60
N THR A 112 16.24 -16.88 -40.65
CA THR A 112 17.42 -16.90 -39.77
C THR A 112 17.18 -16.03 -38.54
N PRO A 113 17.88 -16.27 -37.42
CA PRO A 113 17.75 -15.42 -36.23
C PRO A 113 18.02 -13.93 -36.50
N ALA A 114 18.94 -13.61 -37.41
CA ALA A 114 19.21 -12.24 -37.85
C ALA A 114 18.05 -11.60 -38.64
N GLN A 115 17.21 -12.41 -39.29
CA GLN A 115 16.06 -11.95 -40.07
C GLN A 115 14.77 -11.89 -39.24
N ALA A 116 14.76 -12.42 -38.02
CA ALA A 116 13.61 -12.42 -37.11
C ALA A 116 13.31 -11.03 -36.52
N THR A 117 13.12 -10.05 -37.39
CA THR A 117 12.79 -8.67 -37.04
C THR A 117 11.34 -8.53 -36.59
N LYS A 118 10.99 -7.41 -35.94
CA LYS A 118 9.60 -7.08 -35.57
C LYS A 118 8.64 -7.16 -36.78
N THR A 119 9.09 -6.80 -37.99
CA THR A 119 8.29 -6.91 -39.22
C THR A 119 8.04 -8.36 -39.61
N VAL A 120 9.05 -9.23 -39.55
CA VAL A 120 8.92 -10.64 -39.89
C VAL A 120 8.02 -11.37 -38.89
N VAL A 121 8.22 -11.11 -37.59
CA VAL A 121 7.38 -11.66 -36.51
C VAL A 121 5.90 -11.29 -36.68
N ASN A 122 5.62 -10.08 -37.17
CA ASN A 122 4.25 -9.59 -37.38
C ASN A 122 3.68 -9.89 -38.77
N SER A 123 4.40 -10.59 -39.65
CA SER A 123 3.89 -10.99 -40.96
C SER A 123 2.74 -11.99 -40.83
N ASP A 124 1.77 -11.94 -41.75
CA ASP A 124 0.58 -12.80 -41.71
C ASP A 124 0.94 -14.29 -41.72
N GLN A 125 1.96 -14.67 -42.49
CA GLN A 125 2.43 -16.05 -42.57
C GLN A 125 2.98 -16.53 -41.23
N VAL A 126 3.85 -15.73 -40.58
CA VAL A 126 4.42 -16.09 -39.27
C VAL A 126 3.34 -16.10 -38.20
N ARG A 127 2.45 -15.11 -38.16
CA ARG A 127 1.34 -15.06 -37.19
C ARG A 127 0.41 -16.26 -37.33
N SER A 128 0.10 -16.68 -38.55
CA SER A 128 -0.70 -17.88 -38.81
C SER A 128 -0.05 -19.13 -38.22
N ILE A 129 1.26 -19.32 -38.48
CA ILE A 129 2.03 -20.45 -37.96
C ILE A 129 2.12 -20.41 -36.43
N LEU A 130 2.36 -19.25 -35.83
CA LEU A 130 2.42 -19.08 -34.37
C LEU A 130 1.07 -19.35 -33.71
N ASN A 131 -0.04 -18.88 -34.29
CA ASN A 131 -1.39 -19.16 -33.81
C ASN A 131 -1.68 -20.67 -33.83
N LYS A 132 -1.29 -21.35 -34.91
CA LYS A 132 -1.41 -22.81 -35.02
C LYS A 132 -0.57 -23.53 -33.97
N ALA A 133 0.70 -23.14 -33.80
CA ALA A 133 1.58 -23.71 -32.78
C ALA A 133 1.08 -23.47 -31.35
N THR A 134 0.43 -22.32 -31.11
CA THR A 134 -0.17 -21.99 -29.81
C THR A 134 -1.43 -22.82 -29.53
N GLY A 135 -2.23 -23.10 -30.56
CA GLY A 135 -3.42 -23.96 -30.47
C GLY A 135 -3.11 -25.46 -30.47
N ASP A 136 -1.91 -25.87 -30.85
CA ASP A 136 -1.47 -27.27 -30.84
C ASP A 136 -0.89 -27.64 -29.46
N VAL A 137 -1.53 -28.60 -28.78
CA VAL A 137 -1.16 -29.04 -27.42
C VAL A 137 0.29 -29.57 -27.35
N LYS A 138 0.82 -30.17 -28.42
CA LYS A 138 2.18 -30.71 -28.45
C LYS A 138 3.20 -29.58 -28.56
N LEU A 139 2.96 -28.63 -29.47
CA LEU A 139 3.86 -27.51 -29.73
C LEU A 139 3.80 -26.43 -28.66
N GLN A 140 2.64 -26.21 -28.03
CA GLN A 140 2.46 -25.23 -26.95
C GLN A 140 3.48 -25.41 -25.83
N ALA A 141 3.83 -26.66 -25.49
CA ALA A 141 4.79 -26.96 -24.45
C ALA A 141 6.22 -26.44 -24.74
N TYR A 142 6.56 -26.17 -26.01
CA TYR A 142 7.83 -25.58 -26.43
C TYR A 142 7.77 -24.05 -26.55
N LEU A 143 6.58 -23.44 -26.49
CA LEU A 143 6.47 -21.99 -26.60
C LEU A 143 6.95 -21.32 -25.31
N SER A 144 7.36 -20.06 -25.44
CA SER A 144 7.87 -19.26 -24.33
C SER A 144 6.76 -18.92 -23.33
N LEU A 145 7.14 -18.62 -22.10
CA LEU A 145 6.24 -18.18 -21.05
C LEU A 145 6.26 -16.65 -20.99
N LEU A 146 5.09 -16.02 -21.09
CA LEU A 146 4.92 -14.61 -20.80
C LEU A 146 4.28 -14.50 -19.41
N THR A 147 5.03 -13.95 -18.46
CA THR A 147 4.48 -13.56 -17.17
C THR A 147 4.12 -12.08 -17.25
N ALA A 148 2.82 -11.77 -17.14
CA ALA A 148 2.37 -10.39 -17.03
C ALA A 148 2.91 -9.74 -15.76
N ALA A 149 3.11 -8.43 -15.80
CA ALA A 149 3.44 -7.66 -14.60
C ALA A 149 2.34 -7.81 -13.54
N LYS A 150 2.73 -7.92 -12.27
CA LYS A 150 1.80 -8.09 -11.14
C LYS A 150 2.00 -7.02 -10.09
N VAL A 151 0.92 -6.73 -9.37
CA VAL A 151 0.91 -5.87 -8.19
C VAL A 151 0.89 -6.77 -6.97
N ASP A 152 2.01 -6.82 -6.26
CA ASP A 152 2.06 -7.49 -4.95
C ASP A 152 1.65 -6.48 -3.87
N GLY A 153 0.95 -6.97 -2.84
CA GLY A 153 0.47 -6.16 -1.71
C GLY A 153 -1.00 -5.70 -1.80
N LEU A 154 -1.78 -6.22 -2.74
CA LEU A 154 -3.23 -6.04 -2.75
C LEU A 154 -3.90 -7.05 -1.81
N PRO A 155 -4.63 -6.61 -0.76
CA PRO A 155 -5.60 -7.48 -0.10
C PRO A 155 -6.74 -7.80 -1.07
N ASP A 156 -7.20 -9.06 -1.07
CA ASP A 156 -8.35 -9.52 -1.84
C ASP A 156 -9.61 -8.76 -1.40
N GLY A 157 -10.16 -7.95 -2.30
CA GLY A 157 -11.49 -7.35 -2.15
C GLY A 157 -11.52 -6.12 -1.25
N GLY A 158 -11.97 -5.00 -1.81
CA GLY A 158 -12.28 -3.82 -1.02
C GLY A 158 -12.46 -2.59 -1.87
N ARG A 159 -13.60 -2.52 -2.59
CA ARG A 159 -14.24 -1.25 -2.91
C ARG A 159 -14.58 -0.59 -1.59
N THR A 160 -13.96 0.54 -1.29
CA THR A 160 -14.37 1.36 -0.15
C THR A 160 -15.63 2.12 -0.51
N SER A 161 -16.69 1.76 0.20
CA SER A 161 -17.93 2.52 0.31
C SER A 161 -17.63 3.92 0.84
N GLY A 162 -18.32 4.91 0.27
CA GLY A 162 -18.31 6.27 0.78
C GLY A 162 -18.81 6.31 2.22
N VAL A 163 -18.15 7.12 3.03
CA VAL A 163 -18.63 7.51 4.35
C VAL A 163 -19.33 8.84 4.19
N THR A 164 -20.63 8.84 4.50
CA THR A 164 -21.47 10.03 4.59
C THR A 164 -21.31 10.69 5.95
N GLU A 165 -21.45 12.01 5.91
CA GLU A 165 -21.45 13.04 6.95
C GLU A 165 -21.75 12.67 8.42
N GLY A 166 -20.98 13.29 9.32
CA GLY A 166 -21.40 13.60 10.68
C GLY A 166 -21.49 15.12 10.85
N THR A 167 -22.72 15.62 10.97
CA THR A 167 -23.05 17.04 11.20
C THR A 167 -22.55 17.47 12.59
N ALA A 168 -21.77 18.55 12.66
CA ALA A 168 -21.47 19.22 13.92
C ALA A 168 -22.69 20.06 14.35
N SER A 169 -23.38 19.63 15.41
CA SER A 169 -24.44 20.41 16.05
C SER A 169 -23.93 21.09 17.31
N ASN A 170 -24.27 22.38 17.40
CA ASN A 170 -24.37 23.24 18.58
C ASN A 170 -23.13 24.06 18.96
N ASN A 171 -23.08 25.26 18.37
CA ASN A 171 -22.62 26.46 19.05
C ASN A 171 -23.36 26.61 20.39
N ALA A 172 -22.67 26.39 21.51
CA ALA A 172 -23.13 26.90 22.80
C ALA A 172 -22.66 28.35 22.91
N ALA A 173 -23.60 29.29 22.81
CA ALA A 173 -23.36 30.68 23.16
C ALA A 173 -23.04 30.77 24.65
N VAL A 174 -21.92 31.42 24.98
CA VAL A 174 -21.56 31.76 26.34
C VAL A 174 -22.46 32.93 26.77
N GLU A 175 -23.44 32.67 27.63
CA GLU A 175 -24.15 33.74 28.32
C GLU A 175 -23.21 34.36 29.36
N ALA A 176 -22.90 35.65 29.17
CA ALA A 176 -22.22 36.46 30.14
C ALA A 176 -23.17 36.76 31.31
N GLY A 177 -23.07 35.97 32.39
CA GLY A 177 -23.85 36.15 33.60
C GLY A 177 -22.98 35.97 34.85
N ASN A 178 -22.73 37.08 35.55
CA ASN A 178 -22.07 37.24 36.86
C ASN A 178 -20.75 36.46 37.10
N THR A 179 -19.65 37.19 37.00
CA THR A 179 -18.28 36.75 37.31
C THR A 179 -18.09 36.49 38.81
N ASP A 180 -18.35 35.26 39.22
CA ASP A 180 -17.68 34.63 40.36
C ASP A 180 -16.27 34.21 39.89
N ASP A 181 -15.22 34.63 40.61
CA ASP A 181 -13.81 34.30 40.32
C ASP A 181 -13.58 32.80 40.13
N CYS A 182 -14.40 31.97 40.78
CA CYS A 182 -14.37 30.51 40.68
C CYS A 182 -14.68 30.01 39.25
N ILE A 183 -15.71 30.58 38.60
CA ILE A 183 -16.13 30.22 37.24
C ILE A 183 -15.08 30.69 36.22
N ALA A 184 -14.54 31.90 36.42
CA ALA A 184 -13.49 32.44 35.56
C ALA A 184 -12.24 31.55 35.53
N ARG A 185 -11.81 31.03 36.69
CA ARG A 185 -10.66 30.11 36.79
C ARG A 185 -10.94 28.73 36.17
N ALA A 186 -12.17 28.20 36.30
CA ALA A 186 -12.55 26.95 35.65
C ALA A 186 -12.51 27.08 34.12
N ASN A 187 -12.99 28.20 33.58
CA ASN A 187 -12.88 28.51 32.17
C ASN A 187 -11.42 28.70 31.73
N GLU A 188 -10.60 29.43 32.49
CA GLU A 188 -9.16 29.60 32.17
C GLU A 188 -8.42 28.25 32.05
N LYS A 189 -8.68 27.30 32.96
CA LYS A 189 -8.09 25.95 32.90
C LYS A 189 -8.59 25.13 31.73
N PHE A 190 -9.88 25.25 31.40
CA PHE A 190 -10.45 24.62 30.21
C PHE A 190 -9.78 25.16 28.95
N GLU A 191 -9.64 26.48 28.81
CA GLU A 191 -9.00 27.11 27.64
C GLU A 191 -7.54 26.64 27.47
N LYS A 192 -6.76 26.61 28.57
CA LYS A 192 -5.39 26.06 28.57
C LYS A 192 -5.34 24.58 28.17
N THR A 193 -6.31 23.79 28.61
CA THR A 193 -6.39 22.37 28.25
C THR A 193 -6.81 22.19 26.80
N ARG A 194 -7.76 22.99 26.31
CA ARG A 194 -8.17 23.01 24.91
C ARG A 194 -6.99 23.34 24.01
N GLU A 195 -6.21 24.37 24.34
CA GLU A 195 -4.99 24.74 23.60
C GLU A 195 -4.00 23.56 23.50
N ARG A 196 -3.76 22.82 24.60
CA ARG A 196 -2.91 21.61 24.56
C ARG A 196 -3.49 20.47 23.71
N LEU A 197 -4.81 20.30 23.73
CA LEU A 197 -5.50 19.30 22.88
C LEU A 197 -5.44 19.72 21.41
N ASP A 198 -5.58 21.01 21.11
CA ASP A 198 -5.43 21.59 19.76
C ASP A 198 -4.01 21.38 19.23
N ASP A 199 -2.99 21.66 20.06
CA ASP A 199 -1.58 21.40 19.73
C ASP A 199 -1.30 19.91 19.48
N SER A 200 -1.92 19.03 20.27
CA SER A 200 -1.77 17.58 20.11
C SER A 200 -2.42 17.09 18.82
N LYS A 201 -3.62 17.59 18.50
CA LYS A 201 -4.29 17.32 17.23
C LYS A 201 -3.45 17.81 16.05
N ALA A 202 -2.91 19.03 16.11
CA ALA A 202 -2.07 19.58 15.06
C ALA A 202 -0.83 18.70 14.82
N LYS A 203 -0.14 18.28 15.88
CA LYS A 203 1.01 17.35 15.79
C LYS A 203 0.63 16.01 15.16
N ASP A 204 -0.52 15.44 15.50
CA ASP A 204 -0.99 14.19 14.92
C ASP A 204 -1.30 14.32 13.42
N LEU A 205 -1.96 15.42 13.03
CA LEU A 205 -2.25 15.73 11.63
C LEU A 205 -0.98 15.99 10.82
N ASP A 206 0.01 16.68 11.40
CA ASP A 206 1.33 16.87 10.77
C ASP A 206 2.02 15.53 10.53
N ARG A 207 2.01 14.61 11.52
CA ARG A 207 2.57 13.26 11.36
C ARG A 207 1.88 12.47 10.24
N ILE A 208 0.55 12.62 10.09
CA ILE A 208 -0.22 11.99 9.00
C ILE A 208 0.19 12.55 7.64
N ASN A 209 0.31 13.88 7.53
CA ASN A 209 0.72 14.53 6.28
C ASN A 209 2.16 14.16 5.88
N ASP A 210 3.07 14.10 6.84
CA ASP A 210 4.45 13.64 6.63
C ASP A 210 4.50 12.19 6.13
N ALA A 211 3.71 11.29 6.72
CA ALA A 211 3.62 9.90 6.29
C ALA A 211 3.08 9.80 4.84
N TYR A 212 2.01 10.53 4.54
CA TYR A 212 1.42 10.59 3.20
C TYR A 212 2.40 11.12 2.14
N ASN A 213 3.14 12.20 2.45
CA ASN A 213 4.14 12.75 1.53
C ASN A 213 5.27 11.73 1.27
N LYS A 214 5.73 11.02 2.30
CA LYS A 214 6.72 9.93 2.13
C LYS A 214 6.20 8.79 1.26
N ASP A 215 4.91 8.45 1.37
CA ASP A 215 4.26 7.47 0.49
C ASP A 215 4.24 7.96 -0.95
N LEU A 216 3.87 9.21 -1.21
CA LEU A 216 3.86 9.79 -2.55
C LEU A 216 5.26 9.75 -3.20
N GLU A 217 6.31 10.11 -2.45
CA GLU A 217 7.69 10.02 -2.93
C GLU A 217 8.11 8.57 -3.23
N ARG A 218 7.73 7.61 -2.37
CA ARG A 218 8.00 6.18 -2.60
C ARG A 218 7.33 5.70 -3.87
N ILE A 219 6.06 6.05 -4.07
CA ILE A 219 5.28 5.70 -5.26
C ILE A 219 5.93 6.29 -6.51
N GLN A 220 6.35 7.56 -6.47
CA GLN A 220 7.01 8.21 -7.60
C GLN A 220 8.34 7.54 -7.96
N ARG A 221 9.19 7.21 -6.97
CA ARG A 221 10.43 6.46 -7.21
C ARG A 221 10.17 5.09 -7.83
N ASN A 222 9.12 4.39 -7.39
CA ASN A 222 8.73 3.10 -7.96
C ASN A 222 8.23 3.24 -9.40
N LEU A 223 7.48 4.31 -9.73
CA LEU A 223 7.04 4.61 -11.09
C LEU A 223 8.23 4.93 -12.00
N GLU A 224 9.19 5.74 -11.55
CA GLU A 224 10.41 6.07 -12.31
C GLU A 224 11.25 4.82 -12.57
N LYS A 225 11.40 3.96 -11.55
CA LYS A 225 12.06 2.67 -11.70
C LYS A 225 11.34 1.78 -12.71
N CYS A 226 10.01 1.66 -12.61
CA CYS A 226 9.19 0.88 -13.55
C CYS A 226 9.35 1.37 -14.99
N THR A 227 9.26 2.69 -15.19
CA THR A 227 9.31 3.28 -16.52
C THR A 227 10.72 3.24 -17.14
N GLY A 228 11.75 3.37 -16.29
CA GLY A 228 13.17 3.28 -16.66
C GLY A 228 13.67 1.86 -16.95
N GLU A 229 13.35 0.88 -16.10
CA GLU A 229 13.71 -0.53 -16.32
C GLU A 229 13.06 -1.09 -17.58
N ASN A 230 11.89 -0.59 -17.97
CA ASN A 230 11.20 -1.01 -19.18
C ASN A 230 11.63 -0.22 -20.45
N SER A 231 12.82 0.39 -20.50
CA SER A 231 13.26 1.19 -21.67
C SER A 231 13.33 0.40 -23.00
N ALA A 232 13.44 1.10 -24.13
CA ALA A 232 13.66 0.43 -25.43
C ALA A 232 14.92 -0.46 -25.42
N ALA A 233 15.96 -0.04 -24.69
CA ALA A 233 17.18 -0.83 -24.50
C ALA A 233 16.93 -2.13 -23.71
N HIS A 234 16.00 -2.13 -22.75
CA HIS A 234 15.63 -3.32 -22.01
C HIS A 234 14.94 -4.36 -22.92
N PHE A 235 13.94 -3.95 -23.70
CA PHE A 235 13.29 -4.88 -24.64
C PHE A 235 14.26 -5.35 -25.72
N GLU A 236 15.18 -4.49 -26.16
CA GLU A 236 16.22 -4.93 -27.09
C GLU A 236 17.14 -5.97 -26.46
N ALA A 237 17.56 -5.79 -25.20
CA ALA A 237 18.31 -6.82 -24.47
C ALA A 237 17.52 -8.14 -24.37
N LEU A 238 16.21 -8.09 -24.10
CA LEU A 238 15.36 -9.29 -24.11
C LEU A 238 15.32 -9.96 -25.49
N ARG A 239 15.17 -9.20 -26.58
CA ARG A 239 15.23 -9.75 -27.95
C ARG A 239 16.56 -10.44 -28.23
N GLN A 240 17.68 -9.83 -27.81
CA GLN A 240 19.01 -10.43 -27.96
C GLN A 240 19.17 -11.73 -27.17
N VAL A 241 18.54 -11.88 -26.00
CA VAL A 241 18.50 -13.16 -25.27
C VAL A 241 17.82 -14.25 -26.11
N GLY A 242 16.64 -13.97 -26.67
CA GLY A 242 15.93 -14.92 -27.54
C GLY A 242 16.74 -15.31 -28.79
N ILE A 243 17.34 -14.32 -29.46
CA ILE A 243 18.22 -14.53 -30.62
C ILE A 243 19.42 -15.40 -30.24
N LYS A 244 20.06 -15.14 -29.09
CA LYS A 244 21.19 -15.93 -28.63
C LYS A 244 20.79 -17.39 -28.38
N ILE A 245 19.66 -17.63 -27.70
CA ILE A 245 19.16 -18.99 -27.42
C ILE A 245 18.92 -19.75 -28.73
N ALA A 246 18.30 -19.11 -29.73
CA ALA A 246 18.07 -19.73 -31.03
C ALA A 246 19.37 -20.02 -31.78
N ASN A 247 20.34 -19.09 -31.78
CA ASN A 247 21.65 -19.28 -32.40
C ASN A 247 22.40 -20.47 -31.77
N ASP A 248 22.42 -20.56 -30.43
CA ASP A 248 23.08 -21.64 -29.71
C ASP A 248 22.41 -23.00 -30.04
N ALA A 249 21.08 -23.05 -30.09
CA ALA A 249 20.32 -24.25 -30.44
C ALA A 249 20.55 -24.68 -31.90
N LEU A 250 20.56 -23.74 -32.85
CA LEU A 250 20.86 -24.02 -34.25
C LEU A 250 22.30 -24.53 -34.43
N ALA A 251 23.27 -23.93 -33.73
CA ALA A 251 24.65 -24.41 -33.77
C ALA A 251 24.80 -25.83 -33.21
N ALA A 252 24.06 -26.18 -32.15
CA ALA A 252 23.99 -27.54 -31.63
C ALA A 252 23.31 -28.49 -32.63
N LEU A 253 22.23 -28.05 -33.28
CA LEU A 253 21.51 -28.83 -34.29
C LEU A 253 22.38 -29.12 -35.52
N GLU A 254 23.19 -28.17 -35.99
CA GLU A 254 24.13 -28.40 -37.09
C GLU A 254 25.15 -29.50 -36.76
N LYS A 255 25.67 -29.52 -35.53
CA LYS A 255 26.59 -30.58 -35.07
C LYS A 255 25.89 -31.93 -34.95
N ALA A 256 24.61 -31.95 -34.57
CA ALA A 256 23.80 -33.16 -34.43
C ALA A 256 23.36 -33.75 -35.78
N LYS A 257 23.25 -32.92 -36.83
CA LYS A 257 22.76 -33.25 -38.18
C LYS A 257 23.20 -34.61 -38.74
N PRO A 258 24.49 -35.01 -38.73
CA PRO A 258 24.91 -36.29 -39.30
C PRO A 258 24.38 -37.53 -38.57
N PHE A 259 23.85 -37.37 -37.35
CA PHE A 259 23.35 -38.46 -36.52
C PHE A 259 21.81 -38.53 -36.48
N LEU A 260 21.13 -37.56 -37.10
CA LEU A 260 19.67 -37.49 -37.13
C LEU A 260 19.10 -38.33 -38.26
N ARG A 261 17.86 -38.82 -38.06
CA ARG A 261 17.12 -39.53 -39.11
C ARG A 261 16.71 -38.57 -40.23
N PRO A 262 16.46 -39.08 -41.46
CA PRO A 262 15.96 -38.25 -42.55
C PRO A 262 14.75 -37.41 -42.13
N GLY A 263 14.75 -36.12 -42.47
CA GLY A 263 13.69 -35.16 -42.13
C GLY A 263 13.78 -34.54 -40.72
N GLN A 264 14.36 -35.22 -39.73
CA GLN A 264 14.39 -34.72 -38.34
C GLN A 264 15.11 -33.38 -38.21
N TYR A 265 16.19 -33.17 -38.95
CA TYR A 265 16.92 -31.90 -38.94
C TYR A 265 16.02 -30.72 -39.36
N GLU A 266 15.22 -30.88 -40.42
CA GLU A 266 14.34 -29.81 -40.91
C GLU A 266 13.20 -29.52 -39.93
N TYR A 267 12.63 -30.56 -39.29
CA TYR A 267 11.60 -30.40 -38.28
C TYR A 267 12.14 -29.71 -37.01
N LEU A 268 13.32 -30.09 -36.54
CA LEU A 268 13.94 -29.48 -35.36
C LEU A 268 14.35 -28.03 -35.63
N LYS A 269 14.85 -27.73 -36.83
CA LYS A 269 15.15 -26.36 -37.25
C LYS A 269 13.89 -25.49 -37.25
N ALA A 270 12.77 -26.03 -37.78
CA ALA A 270 11.50 -25.32 -37.79
C ALA A 270 11.00 -25.04 -36.37
N LEU A 271 11.15 -26.01 -35.44
CA LEU A 271 10.80 -25.83 -34.04
C LEU A 271 11.61 -24.73 -33.35
N ILE A 272 12.94 -24.72 -33.54
CA ILE A 272 13.81 -23.68 -32.98
C ILE A 272 13.40 -22.30 -33.50
N ASN A 273 13.05 -22.20 -34.78
CA ASN A 273 12.57 -20.95 -35.38
C ASN A 273 11.19 -20.54 -34.85
N VAL A 274 10.25 -21.47 -34.62
CA VAL A 274 8.97 -21.19 -33.95
C VAL A 274 9.20 -20.67 -32.54
N GLN A 275 10.08 -21.30 -31.76
CA GLN A 275 10.43 -20.87 -30.40
C GLN A 275 10.98 -19.44 -30.38
N LEU A 276 11.89 -19.10 -31.31
CA LEU A 276 12.42 -17.75 -31.45
C LEU A 276 11.31 -16.74 -31.78
N LEU A 277 10.49 -17.03 -32.79
CA LEU A 277 9.45 -16.11 -33.25
C LEU A 277 8.38 -15.88 -32.18
N ASP A 278 8.01 -16.92 -31.44
CA ASP A 278 7.11 -16.83 -30.28
C ASP A 278 7.71 -16.00 -29.15
N TYR A 279 8.98 -16.24 -28.80
CA TYR A 279 9.68 -15.44 -27.79
C TYR A 279 9.68 -13.95 -28.17
N LEU A 280 10.02 -13.63 -29.41
CA LEU A 280 10.04 -12.24 -29.91
C LEU A 280 8.64 -11.63 -29.98
N ALA A 281 7.62 -12.40 -30.34
CA ALA A 281 6.22 -11.95 -30.30
C ALA A 281 5.83 -11.57 -28.87
N LYS A 282 6.15 -12.40 -27.88
CA LYS A 282 5.89 -12.13 -26.46
C LYS A 282 6.67 -10.94 -25.92
N VAL A 283 7.90 -10.70 -26.38
CA VAL A 283 8.62 -9.47 -26.05
C VAL A 283 7.92 -8.23 -26.62
N ASN A 284 7.37 -8.32 -27.84
CA ASN A 284 6.59 -7.21 -28.41
C ASN A 284 5.27 -6.99 -27.66
N GLU A 285 4.61 -8.05 -27.20
CA GLU A 285 3.41 -7.95 -26.35
C GLU A 285 3.75 -7.30 -24.99
N LEU A 286 4.85 -7.70 -24.36
CA LEU A 286 5.32 -7.11 -23.11
C LEU A 286 5.68 -5.63 -23.29
N GLU A 287 6.34 -5.28 -24.40
CA GLU A 287 6.65 -3.89 -24.77
C GLU A 287 5.37 -3.05 -24.96
N ALA A 288 4.35 -3.61 -25.59
CA ALA A 288 3.06 -2.94 -25.78
C ALA A 288 2.28 -2.77 -24.46
N ALA A 289 2.34 -3.75 -23.55
CA ALA A 289 1.65 -3.70 -22.26
C ALA A 289 2.28 -2.71 -21.26
N LYS A 290 3.56 -2.37 -21.43
CA LYS A 290 4.39 -1.57 -20.50
C LYS A 290 3.74 -0.32 -19.92
N ILE A 291 3.24 0.57 -20.77
CA ILE A 291 2.93 1.96 -20.35
C ILE A 291 1.64 2.03 -19.53
N GLY A 292 0.66 1.20 -19.90
CA GLY A 292 -0.59 1.08 -19.15
C GLY A 292 -0.34 0.59 -17.73
N THR A 293 0.46 -0.47 -17.59
CA THR A 293 0.63 -1.15 -16.29
C THR A 293 1.40 -0.31 -15.27
N CYS A 294 2.53 0.32 -15.60
CA CYS A 294 3.25 1.16 -14.62
C CYS A 294 2.36 2.30 -14.07
N THR A 295 1.58 2.93 -14.95
CA THR A 295 0.76 4.12 -14.62
C THR A 295 -0.46 3.75 -13.80
N GLU A 296 -1.14 2.67 -14.17
CA GLU A 296 -2.31 2.15 -13.45
C GLU A 296 -1.96 1.75 -12.02
N ILE A 297 -0.79 1.14 -11.83
CA ILE A 297 -0.30 0.73 -10.50
C ILE A 297 0.01 1.94 -9.63
N ALA A 298 0.68 2.94 -10.18
CA ALA A 298 0.94 4.18 -9.45
C ALA A 298 -0.36 4.89 -9.04
N ALA A 299 -1.40 4.83 -9.89
CA ALA A 299 -2.72 5.38 -9.56
C ALA A 299 -3.40 4.60 -8.41
N ILE A 300 -3.37 3.27 -8.44
CA ILE A 300 -3.88 2.41 -7.36
C ILE A 300 -3.16 2.70 -6.04
N ALA A 301 -1.83 2.82 -6.08
CA ALA A 301 -1.03 3.10 -4.89
C ALA A 301 -1.33 4.48 -4.29
N LYS A 302 -1.52 5.50 -5.14
CA LYS A 302 -1.94 6.85 -4.69
C LYS A 302 -3.32 6.82 -4.02
N ALA A 303 -4.28 6.09 -4.60
CA ALA A 303 -5.62 5.97 -4.02
C ALA A 303 -5.60 5.34 -2.63
N ARG A 304 -4.75 4.32 -2.40
CA ARG A 304 -4.60 3.68 -1.08
C ARG A 304 -3.88 4.54 -0.05
N ALA A 305 -2.86 5.31 -0.47
CA ALA A 305 -2.22 6.29 0.40
C ALA A 305 -3.23 7.36 0.87
N GLU A 306 -4.11 7.82 -0.03
CA GLU A 306 -5.17 8.78 0.30
C GLU A 306 -6.20 8.18 1.27
N GLU A 307 -6.63 6.93 1.03
CA GLU A 307 -7.54 6.22 1.92
C GLU A 307 -6.96 6.05 3.34
N THR A 308 -5.69 5.68 3.43
CA THR A 308 -4.98 5.53 4.71
C THR A 308 -4.85 6.87 5.43
N LYS A 309 -4.53 7.95 4.70
CA LYS A 309 -4.51 9.32 5.24
C LYS A 309 -5.88 9.71 5.81
N ASN A 310 -6.96 9.44 5.09
CA ASN A 310 -8.32 9.76 5.52
C ASN A 310 -8.74 8.94 6.75
N SER A 311 -8.43 7.63 6.78
CA SER A 311 -8.65 6.75 7.93
C SER A 311 -7.93 7.28 9.18
N ASN A 312 -6.63 7.58 9.05
CA ASN A 312 -5.83 8.14 10.14
C ASN A 312 -6.37 9.50 10.63
N THR A 313 -6.77 10.38 9.71
CA THR A 313 -7.35 11.69 10.03
C THR A 313 -8.64 11.54 10.84
N ALA A 314 -9.55 10.67 10.39
CA ALA A 314 -10.80 10.41 11.10
C ALA A 314 -10.56 9.87 12.52
N ARG A 315 -9.54 9.01 12.71
CA ARG A 315 -9.18 8.50 14.04
C ARG A 315 -8.63 9.60 14.97
N VAL A 316 -7.79 10.50 14.47
CA VAL A 316 -7.31 11.65 15.24
C VAL A 316 -8.46 12.59 15.62
N GLU A 317 -9.38 12.84 14.69
CA GLU A 317 -10.57 13.67 14.95
C GLU A 317 -11.48 13.05 15.99
N ALA A 318 -11.71 11.74 15.95
CA ALA A 318 -12.47 11.01 16.97
C ALA A 318 -11.81 11.15 18.35
N ASN A 319 -10.50 10.86 18.46
CA ASN A 319 -9.75 10.98 19.71
C ASN A 319 -9.78 12.41 20.28
N TYR A 320 -9.69 13.42 19.41
CA TYR A 320 -9.79 14.83 19.81
C TYR A 320 -11.19 15.17 20.33
N ASN A 321 -12.24 14.77 19.61
CA ASN A 321 -13.62 15.04 20.00
C ASN A 321 -13.96 14.38 21.35
N GLU A 322 -13.53 13.14 21.57
CA GLU A 322 -13.68 12.47 22.87
C GLU A 322 -12.96 13.23 24.00
N ALA A 323 -11.75 13.70 23.76
CA ALA A 323 -10.99 14.49 24.74
C ALA A 323 -11.67 15.85 25.03
N ILE A 324 -12.19 16.55 24.01
CA ILE A 324 -12.90 17.82 24.19
C ILE A 324 -14.21 17.63 24.98
N VAL A 325 -14.99 16.59 24.68
CA VAL A 325 -16.20 16.28 25.45
C VAL A 325 -15.85 16.04 26.92
N LYS A 326 -14.80 15.28 27.20
CA LYS A 326 -14.33 15.04 28.57
C LYS A 326 -13.81 16.32 29.25
N ALA A 327 -13.14 17.21 28.52
CA ALA A 327 -12.69 18.50 29.03
C ALA A 327 -13.89 19.40 29.43
N ILE A 328 -14.95 19.42 28.60
CA ILE A 328 -16.20 20.12 28.87
C ILE A 328 -16.88 19.55 30.12
N GLU A 329 -16.99 18.23 30.24
CA GLU A 329 -17.58 17.58 31.41
C GLU A 329 -16.83 17.92 32.71
N LEU A 330 -15.48 17.94 32.67
CA LEU A 330 -14.66 18.29 33.82
C LEU A 330 -14.80 19.76 34.20
N ARG A 331 -14.83 20.67 33.22
CA ARG A 331 -15.12 22.09 33.43
C ARG A 331 -16.49 22.29 34.09
N ASP A 332 -17.52 21.63 33.57
CA ASP A 332 -18.88 21.79 34.10
C ASP A 332 -19.00 21.26 35.53
N LYS A 333 -18.31 20.15 35.86
CA LYS A 333 -18.20 19.65 37.25
C LYS A 333 -17.45 20.63 38.15
N MET A 334 -16.41 21.31 37.66
CA MET A 334 -15.72 22.37 38.41
C MET A 334 -16.65 23.55 38.69
N ILE A 335 -17.42 24.00 37.70
CA ILE A 335 -18.40 25.09 37.85
C ILE A 335 -19.52 24.70 38.83
N GLN A 336 -20.04 23.47 38.74
CA GLN A 336 -21.03 22.97 39.71
C GLN A 336 -20.49 22.95 41.14
N ASN A 337 -19.21 22.57 41.32
CA ASN A 337 -18.56 22.63 42.62
C ASN A 337 -18.40 24.07 43.14
N CYS A 338 -18.19 25.05 42.26
CA CYS A 338 -18.20 26.47 42.65
C CYS A 338 -19.56 26.87 43.27
N HIS A 339 -20.68 26.47 42.66
CA HIS A 339 -22.03 26.79 43.19
C HIS A 339 -22.31 26.11 44.55
N ASN A 340 -21.77 24.91 44.76
CA ASN A 340 -21.93 24.18 46.02
C ASN A 340 -21.03 24.71 47.16
N GLN A 341 -19.99 25.48 46.84
CA GLN A 341 -19.18 26.19 47.84
C GLN A 341 -19.84 27.50 48.30
N GLY A 342 -20.69 28.11 47.47
CA GLY A 342 -21.45 29.33 47.81
C GLY A 342 -22.75 29.11 48.59
N SER A 343 -23.22 27.87 48.72
CA SER A 343 -24.48 27.51 49.42
C SER A 343 -24.28 27.07 50.87
N GLY A 344 -23.04 27.09 51.37
CA GLY A 344 -22.69 26.87 52.76
C GLY A 344 -22.52 28.16 53.54
N LYS A 345 -23.60 28.93 53.75
CA LYS A 345 -23.83 29.78 54.93
C LYS A 345 -25.23 30.37 54.96
#